data_AF-A0A3M0SPH8-F1
#
_entry.id   AF-A0A3M0SPH8-F1
#
_cell.length_a   1.000
_cell.length_b   1.000
_cell.length_c   1.000
_cell.angle_alpha   90.00
_cell.angle_beta   90.00
_cell.angle_gamma   90.00
#
_symmetry.space_group_name_H-M   'P 1'
#
loop_
_entity.id
_entity.type
_entity.pdbx_description
1 polymer ?
#
loop_
_entity_poly.entity_id
_entity_poly.type
_entity_poly.pdbx_seq_one_letter_code
_entity_poly.pdbx_strand_id
1 'polypeptide(L)'
;MKDDKKKVRMVLNVREIPEDVYNVLNEKALRRNLTPYIVELVKKDLSNKLIIQKLDEILNKLDNTEIKKNDNNSNDEIALSEKDTKDSLQEGSIISEIKDVKGEINDEDLEDEQDY
;
A
#
# COMPACT_ATOMS: atom_id res chain seq x y z
N MET A 1 24.78 46.62 -24.70
CA MET A 1 23.52 46.30 -23.98
C MET A 1 23.25 44.83 -24.20
N LYS A 2 23.13 44.03 -23.13
CA LYS A 2 22.79 42.61 -23.24
C LYS A 2 21.28 42.53 -23.43
N ASP A 3 20.84 41.95 -24.54
CA ASP A 3 19.42 41.72 -24.80
C ASP A 3 18.88 40.72 -23.79
N ASP A 4 18.15 41.23 -22.79
CA ASP A 4 17.31 40.41 -21.93
C ASP A 4 16.29 39.71 -22.83
N LYS A 5 16.52 38.42 -23.09
CA LYS A 5 15.56 37.53 -23.76
C LYS A 5 14.30 37.46 -22.90
N LYS A 6 13.39 38.43 -23.08
CA LYS A 6 12.05 38.42 -22.48
C LYS A 6 11.36 37.14 -22.93
N LYS A 7 11.17 36.20 -22.00
CA LYS A 7 10.38 35.00 -22.25
C LYS A 7 9.00 35.43 -22.74
N VAL A 8 8.65 35.00 -23.95
CA VAL A 8 7.36 35.28 -24.57
C VAL A 8 6.27 34.73 -23.63
N ARG A 9 5.29 35.57 -23.28
CA ARG A 9 4.16 35.15 -22.46
C ARG A 9 3.35 34.14 -23.27
N MET A 10 3.13 32.96 -22.71
CA MET A 10 2.24 31.96 -23.30
C MET A 10 0.80 32.47 -23.15
N VAL A 11 0.10 32.61 -24.27
CA VAL A 11 -1.32 33.00 -24.33
C VAL A 11 -2.07 31.82 -24.92
N LEU A 12 -3.11 31.37 -24.24
CA LEU A 12 -3.98 30.30 -24.71
C LEU A 12 -5.02 30.92 -25.65
N ASN A 13 -5.07 30.50 -26.92
CA ASN A 13 -6.11 30.95 -27.84
C ASN A 13 -7.27 29.94 -27.81
N VAL A 14 -8.47 30.43 -27.50
CA VAL A 14 -9.66 29.60 -27.24
C VAL A 14 -10.54 29.54 -28.47
N ARG A 15 -10.72 28.34 -29.04
CA ARG A 15 -11.93 28.03 -29.81
C ARG A 15 -12.76 26.90 -29.21
N GLU A 16 -12.21 26.10 -28.29
CA GLU A 16 -12.86 24.86 -27.83
C GLU A 16 -12.78 24.62 -26.30
N ILE A 17 -12.12 25.49 -25.54
CA ILE A 17 -12.00 25.34 -24.08
C ILE A 17 -13.18 26.07 -23.41
N PRO A 18 -13.92 25.42 -22.48
CA PRO A 18 -14.92 26.07 -21.64
C PRO A 18 -14.37 27.32 -20.94
N GLU A 19 -15.17 28.38 -20.90
CA GLU A 19 -14.71 29.72 -20.47
C GLU A 19 -14.23 29.73 -19.01
N ASP A 20 -14.89 28.97 -18.14
CA ASP A 20 -14.52 28.75 -16.75
C ASP A 20 -13.12 28.12 -16.62
N VAL A 21 -12.84 27.06 -17.37
CA VAL A 21 -11.55 26.39 -17.40
C VAL A 21 -10.46 27.31 -17.96
N TYR A 22 -10.78 28.04 -19.02
CA TYR A 22 -9.86 29.01 -19.62
C TYR A 22 -9.46 30.09 -18.62
N ASN A 23 -10.43 30.68 -17.91
CA ASN A 23 -10.18 31.76 -16.96
C ASN A 23 -9.21 31.30 -15.85
N VAL A 24 -9.42 30.10 -15.30
CA VAL A 24 -8.53 29.52 -14.29
C VAL A 24 -7.12 29.32 -14.84
N LEU A 25 -6.98 28.73 -16.03
CA LEU A 25 -5.67 28.51 -16.64
C LEU A 25 -4.96 29.82 -16.99
N ASN A 26 -5.70 30.81 -17.49
CA ASN A 26 -5.16 32.11 -17.86
C ASN A 26 -4.67 32.89 -16.63
N GLU A 27 -5.40 32.87 -15.51
CA GLU A 27 -4.93 33.44 -14.24
C GLU A 27 -3.62 32.79 -13.77
N LYS A 28 -3.50 31.47 -13.87
CA LYS A 28 -2.27 30.75 -13.52
C LYS A 28 -1.13 31.06 -14.50
N ALA A 29 -1.44 31.26 -15.79
CA ALA A 29 -0.48 31.68 -16.82
C ALA A 29 0.08 33.07 -16.56
N LEU A 30 -0.79 34.02 -16.17
CA LEU A 30 -0.39 35.39 -15.81
C LEU A 30 0.60 35.40 -14.64
N ARG A 31 0.41 34.51 -13.67
CA ARG A 31 1.30 34.36 -12.51
C ARG A 31 2.54 33.50 -12.78
N ARG A 32 2.81 33.11 -14.04
CA ARG A 32 3.91 32.20 -14.44
C ARG A 32 3.88 30.82 -13.77
N ASN A 33 2.72 30.41 -13.25
CA ASN A 33 2.54 29.17 -12.49
C ASN A 33 1.71 28.13 -13.23
N LEU A 34 1.47 28.31 -14.54
CA LEU A 34 0.69 27.37 -15.34
C LEU A 34 1.34 25.99 -15.42
N THR A 35 2.64 25.92 -15.73
CA THR A 35 3.38 24.65 -15.82
C THR A 35 3.35 23.83 -14.53
N PRO A 36 3.71 24.37 -13.34
CA PRO A 36 3.64 23.58 -12.11
C PRO A 36 2.20 23.16 -11.76
N TYR A 37 1.21 24.02 -12.03
CA TYR A 37 -0.20 23.68 -11.81
C TYR A 37 -0.66 22.50 -12.69
N ILE A 38 -0.30 22.49 -13.98
CA ILE A 38 -0.61 21.38 -14.88
C ILE A 38 0.07 20.08 -14.41
N VAL A 39 1.34 20.15 -13.99
CA VAL A 39 2.07 18.97 -13.49
C VAL A 39 1.40 18.39 -12.23
N GLU A 40 0.96 19.24 -11.31
CA GLU A 40 0.23 18.81 -10.12
C GLU A 40 -1.10 18.15 -10.49
N LEU A 41 -1.84 18.72 -11.45
CA LEU A 41 -3.10 18.17 -11.93
C LEU A 41 -2.92 16.75 -12.52
N VAL A 42 -1.90 16.56 -13.34
CA VAL A 42 -1.57 15.26 -13.95
C VAL A 42 -1.16 14.24 -12.88
N LYS A 43 -0.35 14.64 -11.90
CA LYS A 43 0.01 13.76 -10.78
C LYS A 43 -1.21 13.32 -9.99
N LYS A 44 -2.14 14.25 -9.73
CA LYS A 44 -3.39 13.97 -9.03
C LYS A 44 -4.30 13.02 -9.82
N ASP A 45 -4.42 13.20 -11.13
CA ASP A 45 -5.19 12.30 -11.99
C ASP A 45 -4.60 10.87 -11.98
N LEU A 46 -3.27 10.76 -12.04
CA LEU A 46 -2.59 9.47 -11.96
C LEU A 46 -2.80 8.78 -10.61
N SER A 47 -2.73 9.52 -9.49
CA SER A 47 -3.04 8.96 -8.17
C SER A 47 -4.51 8.52 -8.06
N ASN A 48 -5.44 9.31 -8.61
CA ASN A 48 -6.86 8.98 -8.58
C ASN A 48 -7.17 7.71 -9.38
N LYS A 49 -6.55 7.54 -10.56
CA LYS A 49 -6.66 6.30 -11.35
C LYS A 49 -6.22 5.08 -10.56
N LEU A 50 -5.10 5.18 -9.82
CA LEU A 50 -4.60 4.10 -8.99
C LEU A 50 -5.55 3.79 -7.80
N ILE A 51 -6.19 4.82 -7.23
CA ILE A 51 -7.21 4.64 -6.20
C ILE A 51 -8.41 3.87 -6.77
N ILE A 52 -8.91 4.26 -7.95
CA ILE A 52 -10.03 3.59 -8.62
C ILE A 52 -9.69 2.12 -8.88
N GLN A 53 -8.50 1.84 -9.43
CA GLN A 53 -8.05 0.46 -9.66
C GLN A 53 -8.03 -0.37 -8.37
N LYS A 54 -7.54 0.19 -7.27
CA LYS A 54 -7.54 -0.50 -5.97
C LYS A 54 -8.95 -0.72 -5.42
N LEU A 55 -9.86 0.23 -5.63
CA LEU A 55 -11.26 0.07 -5.25
C LEU A 55 -11.93 -1.03 -6.07
N ASP A 56 -11.65 -1.12 -7.38
CA ASP A 56 -12.13 -2.19 -8.24
C ASP A 56 -11.57 -3.56 -7.80
N GLU A 57 -10.28 -3.63 -7.44
CA GLU A 57 -9.69 -4.84 -6.87
C GLU A 57 -10.35 -5.26 -5.54
N ILE A 58 -10.67 -4.30 -4.68
CA ILE A 58 -11.36 -4.56 -3.41
C ILE A 58 -12.78 -5.06 -3.67
N LEU A 59 -13.50 -4.43 -4.60
CA LEU A 59 -14.85 -4.84 -4.98
C LEU A 59 -14.86 -6.28 -5.50
N ASN A 60 -13.94 -6.60 -6.43
CA ASN A 60 -13.76 -7.95 -6.94
C ASN A 60 -13.40 -8.95 -5.82
N LYS A 61 -12.56 -8.56 -4.84
CA LYS A 61 -12.25 -9.42 -3.70
C LYS A 61 -13.47 -9.63 -2.80
N LEU A 62 -14.29 -8.60 -2.58
CA LEU A 62 -15.51 -8.69 -1.77
C LEU A 62 -16.50 -9.67 -2.40
N ASP A 63 -16.76 -9.54 -3.69
CA ASP A 63 -17.64 -10.45 -4.44
C ASP A 63 -17.15 -11.90 -4.36
N ASN A 64 -15.82 -12.12 -4.49
CA ASN A 64 -15.22 -13.44 -4.34
C ASN A 64 -15.28 -13.99 -2.90
N THR A 65 -15.29 -13.12 -1.87
CA THR A 65 -15.42 -13.56 -0.47
C THR A 65 -16.86 -13.90 -0.09
N GLU A 66 -17.86 -13.24 -0.67
CA GLU A 66 -19.27 -13.61 -0.46
C GLU A 66 -19.59 -14.98 -1.09
N ILE A 67 -19.03 -15.27 -2.28
CA ILE A 67 -19.17 -16.58 -2.93
C ILE A 67 -18.60 -17.71 -2.05
N LYS A 68 -17.41 -17.50 -1.46
CA LYS A 68 -16.78 -18.51 -0.56
C LYS A 68 -17.55 -18.77 0.74
N LYS A 69 -18.41 -17.86 1.20
CA LYS A 69 -19.28 -18.11 2.37
C LYS A 69 -20.51 -18.94 2.02
N ASN A 70 -20.95 -18.93 0.77
CA ASN A 70 -22.16 -19.66 0.37
C ASN A 70 -21.86 -21.12 -0.02
N ASP A 71 -20.64 -21.42 -0.46
CA ASP A 71 -20.22 -22.79 -0.82
C ASP A 71 -19.86 -23.68 0.39
N ASN A 72 -19.69 -23.11 1.58
CA ASN A 72 -19.37 -23.87 2.80
C ASN A 72 -20.62 -24.34 3.58
N ASN A 73 -21.80 -24.30 2.96
CA ASN A 73 -23.06 -24.74 3.56
C ASN A 73 -23.62 -26.03 2.92
N SER A 74 -22.84 -26.77 2.16
CA SER A 74 -23.13 -28.19 1.90
C SER A 74 -22.63 -29.02 3.08
N ASN A 75 -23.57 -29.71 3.72
CA ASN A 75 -23.37 -30.72 4.75
C ASN A 75 -22.41 -31.82 4.29
N ASP A 76 -21.11 -31.57 4.36
CA ASP A 76 -20.13 -32.66 4.36
C ASP A 76 -19.99 -33.11 5.81
N GLU A 77 -20.88 -34.02 6.20
CA GLU A 77 -20.61 -34.94 7.30
C GLU A 77 -19.30 -35.66 6.97
N ILE A 78 -18.20 -35.16 7.55
CA ILE A 78 -16.91 -35.85 7.53
C ILE A 78 -17.11 -37.12 8.37
N ALA A 79 -17.49 -38.21 7.69
CA ALA A 79 -17.37 -39.55 8.22
C ALA A 79 -15.88 -39.83 8.45
N LEU A 80 -15.37 -39.48 9.63
CA LEU A 80 -14.08 -39.94 10.12
C LEU A 80 -14.18 -41.46 10.27
N SER A 81 -13.67 -42.18 9.27
CA SER A 81 -13.45 -43.61 9.37
C SER A 81 -12.49 -43.87 10.53
N GLU A 82 -13.00 -44.54 11.55
CA GLU A 82 -12.24 -45.15 12.63
C GLU A 82 -11.24 -46.14 12.04
N LYS A 83 -10.04 -45.66 11.69
CA LYS A 83 -8.81 -46.43 11.48
C LYS A 83 -7.75 -45.43 11.04
N ASP A 84 -7.05 -44.88 12.02
CA ASP A 84 -5.60 -45.00 12.09
C ASP A 84 -5.14 -44.49 13.46
N THR A 85 -4.62 -45.45 14.21
CA THR A 85 -3.73 -45.32 15.37
C THR A 85 -3.73 -43.98 16.11
N LYS A 86 -4.28 -44.01 17.32
CA LYS A 86 -4.07 -43.04 18.42
C LYS A 86 -2.57 -42.78 18.63
N ASP A 87 -1.97 -41.90 17.84
CA ASP A 87 -0.87 -41.08 18.33
C ASP A 87 -1.55 -39.95 19.10
N SER A 88 -1.75 -40.17 20.40
CA SER A 88 -2.25 -39.12 21.28
C SER A 88 -1.22 -38.00 21.28
N LEU A 89 -1.48 -36.94 20.53
CA LEU A 89 -0.76 -35.68 20.70
C LEU A 89 -0.91 -35.28 22.17
N GLN A 90 0.18 -35.42 22.94
CA GLN A 90 0.23 -35.01 24.33
C GLN A 90 0.67 -33.54 24.37
N GLU A 91 -0.15 -32.71 24.99
CA GLU A 91 0.20 -31.32 25.29
C GLU A 91 1.35 -31.31 26.32
N GLY A 92 2.40 -30.54 26.05
CA GLY A 92 3.56 -30.42 26.93
C GLY A 92 3.20 -29.75 28.27
N SER A 93 3.81 -30.20 29.36
CA SER A 93 3.57 -29.65 30.70
C SER A 93 4.49 -28.46 31.01
N ILE A 94 3.93 -27.39 31.60
CA ILE A 94 4.68 -26.24 32.11
C ILE A 94 5.25 -26.61 33.49
N ILE A 95 6.58 -26.62 33.62
CA ILE A 95 7.27 -26.87 34.89
C ILE A 95 7.24 -25.59 35.73
N SER A 96 6.42 -25.57 36.78
CA SER A 96 6.23 -24.41 37.66
C SER A 96 7.34 -24.20 38.71
N GLU A 97 8.31 -25.12 38.81
CA GLU A 97 9.36 -25.12 39.85
C GLU A 97 10.76 -24.77 39.31
N ILE A 98 10.84 -23.94 38.28
CA ILE A 98 12.13 -23.37 37.84
C ILE A 98 12.48 -22.23 38.79
N LYS A 99 13.39 -22.48 39.75
CA LYS A 99 13.86 -21.46 40.69
C LYS A 99 14.92 -20.54 40.12
N ASP A 100 15.80 -21.05 39.27
CA ASP A 100 16.90 -20.26 38.68
C ASP A 100 17.09 -20.66 37.21
N VAL A 101 17.11 -19.65 36.33
CA VAL A 101 17.53 -19.79 34.94
C VAL A 101 18.99 -19.33 34.87
N LYS A 102 19.92 -20.27 34.71
CA LYS A 102 21.31 -19.92 34.42
C LYS A 102 21.41 -19.55 32.95
N GLY A 103 21.49 -18.24 32.68
CA GLY A 103 22.00 -17.73 31.41
C GLY A 103 23.51 -17.70 31.49
N GLU A 104 24.18 -18.60 30.79
CA GLU A 104 25.63 -18.49 30.56
C GLU A 104 25.80 -17.57 29.35
N ILE A 105 26.36 -16.37 29.56
CA ILE A 105 27.05 -15.64 28.50
C ILE A 105 28.44 -16.24 28.51
N ASN A 106 28.87 -16.80 27.38
CA ASN A 106 30.19 -17.40 27.29
C ASN A 106 31.22 -16.26 27.37
N ASP A 107 32.29 -16.40 28.17
CA ASP A 107 33.27 -15.32 28.33
C ASP A 107 33.98 -15.00 26.99
N GLU A 108 33.96 -15.95 26.05
CA GLU A 108 34.41 -15.77 24.66
C GLU A 108 33.55 -14.76 23.88
N ASP A 109 32.28 -14.55 24.24
CA ASP A 109 31.40 -13.57 23.60
C ASP A 109 31.72 -12.11 24.01
N LEU A 110 32.61 -11.91 24.99
CA LEU A 110 33.08 -10.60 25.44
C LEU A 110 34.36 -10.12 24.72
N GLU A 111 35.04 -10.99 23.98
CA GLU A 111 36.32 -10.68 23.32
C GLU A 111 36.18 -10.02 21.93
N ASP A 112 34.96 -9.75 21.46
CA ASP A 112 34.74 -8.90 20.29
C ASP A 112 34.91 -7.41 20.67
N GLU A 113 36.09 -7.02 21.16
CA GLU A 113 36.54 -5.63 21.11
C GLU A 113 36.68 -5.26 19.62
N GLN A 114 35.70 -4.51 19.11
CA GLN A 114 35.80 -3.91 17.78
C GLN A 114 37.03 -3.00 17.73
N ASP A 115 38.08 -3.47 17.06
CA ASP A 115 39.21 -2.64 16.64
C ASP A 115 38.68 -1.45 15.81
N TYR A 116 38.76 -0.25 16.40
CA TYR A 116 38.46 1.03 15.77
C TYR A 116 39.51 1.44 14.74
#